data_AF-Q9N0H0-F1
#
_entry.id   AF-Q9N0H0-F1
#
_cell.length_a   1.000
_cell.length_b   1.000
_cell.length_c   1.000
_cell.angle_alpha   90.00
_cell.angle_beta   90.00
_cell.angle_gamma   90.00
#
_symmetry.space_group_name_H-M   'P 1'
#
loop_
_entity.id
_entity.type
_entity.pdbx_description
1 polymer ?
#
loop_
_entity_poly.entity_id
_entity_poly.type
_entity_poly.pdbx_seq_one_letter_code
_entity_poly.pdbx_strand_id
1 'polypeptide(L)'
;VITSTSFGVNIDSLNNPQDPFVENTKKLLKFDFLNPFLFSLLLFPFLAPVFEMLNIWLFPKRVTDFFTKSVQRMKESRLKDKQKHRVDFLQLMINSQNSKEVNTHKTLSDLELVAQSIIFIFAGYETTSTSLSFLVYELATHPDVQQKLQEEIDATFPNKALPTYDALLQ
;
A
#
# COMPACT_ATOMS: atom_id res chain seq x y z
N VAL A 1 0.44 0.48 9.34
CA VAL A 1 1.70 1.17 8.97
C VAL A 1 1.54 2.01 7.71
N ILE A 2 1.25 1.41 6.55
CA ILE A 2 1.19 2.14 5.26
C ILE A 2 0.24 3.36 5.28
N THR A 3 -0.94 3.24 5.91
CA THR A 3 -1.94 4.31 5.93
C THR A 3 -1.47 5.53 6.74
N SER A 4 -0.79 5.29 7.87
CA SER A 4 -0.30 6.34 8.74
C SER A 4 0.97 6.99 8.18
N THR A 5 1.86 6.22 7.56
CA THR A 5 3.11 6.75 6.99
C THR A 5 2.92 7.44 5.65
N SER A 6 2.07 6.90 4.76
CA SER A 6 1.88 7.43 3.41
C SER A 6 0.80 8.51 3.33
N PHE A 7 -0.24 8.43 4.15
CA PHE A 7 -1.40 9.34 4.07
C PHE A 7 -1.63 10.16 5.34
N GLY A 8 -0.84 9.93 6.40
CA GLY A 8 -1.03 10.60 7.69
C GLY A 8 -2.32 10.19 8.40
N VAL A 9 -2.95 9.07 8.01
CA VAL A 9 -4.22 8.61 8.58
C VAL A 9 -4.00 7.37 9.42
N ASN A 10 -4.34 7.47 10.71
CA ASN A 10 -4.31 6.33 11.60
C ASN A 10 -5.60 5.52 11.45
N ILE A 11 -5.49 4.35 10.80
CA ILE A 11 -6.55 3.35 10.74
C ILE A 11 -6.13 2.26 11.72
N ASP A 12 -6.87 2.12 12.81
CA ASP A 12 -6.61 1.11 13.84
C ASP A 12 -7.03 -0.30 13.37
N SER A 13 -6.38 -0.75 12.31
CA SER A 13 -6.63 -2.03 11.63
C SER A 13 -6.22 -3.25 12.45
N LEU A 14 -5.37 -3.07 13.48
CA LEU A 14 -4.95 -4.14 14.39
C LEU A 14 -6.07 -4.49 15.36
N ASN A 15 -6.74 -3.48 15.94
CA ASN A 15 -7.85 -3.71 16.87
C ASN A 15 -9.20 -3.84 16.15
N ASN A 16 -9.33 -3.31 14.93
CA ASN A 16 -10.56 -3.39 14.12
C ASN A 16 -10.34 -4.13 12.79
N PRO A 17 -10.35 -5.48 12.79
CA PRO A 17 -10.16 -6.28 11.57
C PRO A 17 -11.33 -6.21 10.59
N GLN A 18 -12.51 -5.74 11.03
CA GLN A 18 -13.69 -5.47 10.19
C GLN A 18 -13.73 -4.04 9.65
N ASP A 19 -12.65 -3.27 9.82
CA ASP A 19 -12.57 -1.93 9.26
C ASP A 19 -12.75 -1.98 7.72
N PRO A 20 -13.60 -1.10 7.13
CA PRO A 20 -13.86 -1.10 5.70
C PRO A 20 -12.59 -1.01 4.85
N PHE A 21 -11.54 -0.35 5.32
CA PHE A 21 -10.27 -0.24 4.62
C PHE A 21 -9.56 -1.60 4.54
N VAL A 22 -9.54 -2.36 5.62
CA VAL A 22 -8.95 -3.72 5.67
C VAL A 22 -9.75 -4.66 4.78
N GLU A 23 -11.08 -4.62 4.85
CA GLU A 23 -11.96 -5.48 4.05
C GLU A 23 -11.82 -5.21 2.55
N ASN A 24 -11.80 -3.93 2.15
CA ASN A 24 -11.63 -3.54 0.75
C ASN A 24 -10.22 -3.85 0.23
N THR A 25 -9.18 -3.72 1.06
CA THR A 25 -7.82 -4.13 0.69
C THR A 25 -7.76 -5.64 0.43
N LYS A 26 -8.33 -6.47 1.31
CA LYS A 26 -8.41 -7.93 1.10
C LYS A 26 -9.16 -8.31 -0.18
N LYS A 27 -10.22 -7.57 -0.55
CA LYS A 27 -10.94 -7.80 -1.82
C LYS A 27 -10.10 -7.44 -3.04
N LEU A 28 -9.28 -6.39 -2.96
CA LEU A 28 -8.33 -6.03 -4.01
C LEU A 28 -7.27 -7.13 -4.22
N LEU A 29 -6.96 -7.86 -3.14
CA LEU A 29 -5.91 -8.88 -3.09
C LEU A 29 -6.33 -10.27 -3.55
N LYS A 30 -7.64 -10.54 -3.62
CA LYS A 30 -8.17 -11.77 -4.21
C LYS A 30 -8.06 -11.75 -5.74
N PHE A 31 -6.85 -11.51 -6.24
CA PHE A 31 -6.52 -11.58 -7.63
C PHE A 31 -6.25 -13.04 -7.97
N ASP A 32 -7.26 -13.71 -8.51
CA ASP A 32 -7.11 -15.09 -8.95
C ASP A 32 -6.37 -15.11 -10.29
N PHE A 33 -5.06 -15.42 -10.27
CA PHE A 33 -4.25 -15.53 -11.48
C PHE A 33 -4.77 -16.58 -12.46
N LEU A 34 -5.58 -17.54 -12.00
CA LEU A 34 -6.24 -18.55 -12.82
C LEU A 34 -7.65 -18.14 -13.26
N ASN A 35 -8.05 -16.88 -13.03
CA ASN A 35 -9.34 -16.36 -13.47
C ASN A 35 -9.46 -16.53 -15.00
N PRO A 36 -10.56 -17.14 -15.51
CA PRO A 36 -10.80 -17.31 -16.94
C PRO A 36 -10.64 -16.02 -17.75
N PHE A 37 -10.94 -14.86 -17.14
CA PHE A 37 -10.74 -13.55 -17.75
C PHE A 37 -9.26 -13.22 -17.97
N LEU A 38 -8.41 -13.36 -16.95
CA LEU A 38 -6.96 -13.15 -17.07
C LEU A 38 -6.31 -14.18 -18.00
N PHE A 39 -6.76 -15.43 -17.91
CA PHE A 39 -6.30 -16.51 -18.78
C PHE A 39 -6.67 -16.25 -20.26
N SER A 40 -7.86 -15.69 -20.52
CA SER A 40 -8.27 -15.32 -21.87
C SER A 40 -7.42 -14.18 -22.45
N LEU A 41 -7.03 -13.21 -21.62
CA LEU A 41 -6.15 -12.11 -22.02
C LEU A 41 -4.72 -12.60 -22.32
N LEU A 42 -4.24 -13.60 -21.57
CA LEU A 42 -2.93 -14.24 -21.78
C LEU A 42 -2.88 -15.01 -23.11
N LEU A 43 -3.91 -15.79 -23.41
CA LEU A 43 -3.98 -16.61 -24.64
C LEU A 43 -4.32 -15.78 -25.88
N PHE A 44 -5.10 -14.72 -25.72
CA PHE A 44 -5.63 -13.92 -26.83
C PHE A 44 -5.40 -12.42 -26.59
N PRO A 45 -4.18 -11.91 -26.79
CA PRO A 45 -3.85 -10.51 -26.51
C PRO A 45 -4.65 -9.50 -27.35
N PHE A 46 -5.20 -9.93 -28.50
CA PHE A 46 -6.08 -9.09 -29.32
C PHE A 46 -7.44 -8.77 -28.66
N LEU A 47 -7.82 -9.48 -27.58
CA LEU A 47 -9.03 -9.17 -26.81
C LEU A 47 -8.84 -7.98 -25.86
N ALA A 48 -7.60 -7.56 -25.58
CA ALA A 48 -7.31 -6.41 -24.72
C ALA A 48 -8.05 -5.13 -25.16
N PRO A 49 -7.93 -4.65 -26.41
CA PRO A 49 -8.65 -3.45 -26.86
C PRO A 49 -10.18 -3.63 -26.84
N VAL A 50 -10.68 -4.87 -27.01
CA VAL A 50 -12.12 -5.17 -26.94
C VAL A 50 -12.63 -5.00 -25.50
N PHE A 51 -11.89 -5.50 -24.51
CA PHE A 51 -12.26 -5.34 -23.11
C PHE A 51 -12.14 -3.90 -22.61
N GLU A 52 -11.16 -3.14 -23.10
CA GLU A 52 -11.07 -1.70 -22.84
C GLU A 52 -12.30 -0.96 -23.39
N MET A 53 -12.73 -1.28 -24.62
CA MET A 53 -13.93 -0.69 -25.22
C MET A 53 -15.21 -1.06 -24.48
N LEU A 54 -15.29 -2.28 -23.92
CA LEU A 54 -16.40 -2.75 -23.08
C LEU A 54 -16.32 -2.25 -21.62
N ASN A 55 -15.28 -1.52 -21.26
CA ASN A 55 -15.07 -0.95 -19.93
C ASN A 55 -15.10 -2.01 -18.81
N ILE A 56 -14.53 -3.19 -19.10
CA ILE A 56 -14.36 -4.30 -18.14
C ILE A 56 -13.05 -4.08 -17.37
N TRP A 57 -13.16 -3.91 -16.06
CA TRP A 57 -12.01 -3.66 -15.18
C TRP A 57 -11.59 -4.92 -14.44
N LEU A 58 -10.28 -5.12 -14.31
CA LEU A 58 -9.70 -6.20 -13.52
C LEU A 58 -9.96 -6.05 -12.01
N PHE A 59 -10.10 -4.81 -11.54
CA PHE A 59 -10.35 -4.51 -10.15
C PHE A 59 -11.85 -4.31 -9.89
N PRO A 60 -12.39 -4.80 -8.75
CA PRO A 60 -13.79 -4.60 -8.43
C PRO A 60 -14.13 -3.11 -8.33
N LYS A 61 -15.08 -2.61 -9.14
CA LYS A 61 -15.48 -1.19 -9.15
C LYS A 61 -15.84 -0.65 -7.75
N ARG A 62 -16.51 -1.47 -6.94
CA ARG A 62 -16.88 -1.12 -5.56
C ARG A 62 -15.66 -0.78 -4.69
N VAL A 63 -14.55 -1.50 -4.88
CA VAL A 63 -13.32 -1.33 -4.12
C VAL A 63 -12.57 -0.09 -4.62
N THR A 64 -12.46 0.08 -5.94
CA THR A 64 -11.83 1.28 -6.52
C THR A 64 -12.59 2.54 -6.16
N ASP A 65 -13.92 2.52 -6.16
CA ASP A 65 -14.77 3.64 -5.75
C ASP A 65 -14.56 4.01 -4.27
N PHE A 66 -14.44 3.01 -3.39
CA PHE A 66 -14.16 3.22 -1.98
C PHE A 66 -12.82 3.93 -1.76
N PHE A 67 -11.75 3.44 -2.40
CA PHE A 67 -10.43 4.06 -2.27
C PHE A 67 -10.38 5.43 -2.93
N THR A 68 -11.03 5.61 -4.08
CA THR A 68 -11.13 6.91 -4.75
C THR A 68 -11.75 7.95 -3.82
N LYS A 69 -12.92 7.63 -3.24
CA LYS A 69 -13.60 8.51 -2.28
C LYS A 69 -12.75 8.75 -1.03
N SER A 70 -12.04 7.74 -0.54
CA SER A 70 -11.22 7.86 0.66
C SER A 70 -10.03 8.79 0.42
N VAL A 71 -9.29 8.59 -0.66
CA VAL A 71 -8.13 9.41 -1.05
C VAL A 71 -8.57 10.85 -1.35
N GLN A 72 -9.69 11.04 -2.04
CA GLN A 72 -10.26 12.37 -2.28
C GLN A 72 -10.58 13.10 -0.98
N ARG A 73 -11.25 12.43 -0.03
CA ARG A 73 -11.52 13.00 1.31
C ARG A 73 -10.24 13.37 2.06
N MET A 74 -9.21 12.53 1.99
CA MET A 74 -7.91 12.81 2.62
C MET A 74 -7.24 14.04 1.98
N LYS A 75 -7.22 14.12 0.65
CA LYS A 75 -6.71 15.29 -0.08
C LYS A 75 -7.48 16.56 0.29
N GLU A 76 -8.82 16.52 0.26
CA GLU A 76 -9.65 17.67 0.64
C GLU A 76 -9.43 18.12 2.08
N SER A 77 -9.33 17.18 3.01
CA SER A 77 -9.03 17.47 4.42
C SER A 77 -7.68 18.16 4.55
N ARG A 78 -6.66 17.70 3.81
CA ARG A 78 -5.33 18.30 3.80
C ARG A 78 -5.33 19.71 3.24
N LEU A 79 -6.05 19.96 2.15
CA LEU A 79 -6.14 21.29 1.53
C LEU A 79 -6.86 22.32 2.42
N LYS A 80 -7.79 21.87 3.26
CA LYS A 80 -8.52 22.74 4.21
C LYS A 80 -7.70 23.07 5.45
N ASP A 81 -6.84 22.15 5.88
CA ASP A 81 -6.00 22.32 7.05
C ASP A 81 -4.77 23.19 6.70
N LYS A 82 -4.63 24.34 7.37
CA LYS A 82 -3.55 25.31 7.12
C LYS A 82 -2.26 24.97 7.87
N GLN A 83 -2.25 23.92 8.69
CA GLN A 83 -1.05 23.53 9.41
C GLN A 83 0.01 22.94 8.48
N LYS A 84 1.29 23.12 8.83
CA LYS A 84 2.38 22.44 8.12
C LYS A 84 2.37 20.97 8.53
N HIS A 85 1.86 20.11 7.66
CA HIS A 85 1.92 18.67 7.88
C HIS A 85 3.32 18.12 7.59
N ARG A 86 3.61 16.95 8.19
CA ARG A 86 4.72 16.11 7.79
C ARG A 86 4.66 15.87 6.28
N VAL A 87 5.81 15.94 5.61
CA VAL A 87 5.91 15.57 4.20
C VAL A 87 5.80 14.06 4.10
N ASP A 88 4.60 13.58 3.77
CA ASP A 88 4.30 12.19 3.47
C ASP A 88 3.97 12.00 1.99
N PHE A 89 3.72 10.75 1.60
CA PHE A 89 3.51 10.38 0.21
C PHE A 89 2.33 11.12 -0.43
N LEU A 90 1.21 11.29 0.30
CA LEU A 90 0.08 12.09 -0.17
C LEU A 90 0.48 13.55 -0.39
N GLN A 91 1.24 14.15 0.52
CA GLN A 91 1.71 15.53 0.35
C GLN A 91 2.64 15.68 -0.85
N LEU A 92 3.53 14.71 -1.10
CA LEU A 92 4.39 14.70 -2.29
C LEU A 92 3.57 14.66 -3.57
N MET A 93 2.53 13.83 -3.62
CA MET A 93 1.62 13.79 -4.78
C MET A 93 0.87 15.11 -4.97
N ILE A 94 0.34 15.71 -3.89
CA ILE A 94 -0.35 17.02 -3.95
C ILE A 94 0.61 18.11 -4.46
N ASN A 95 1.85 18.13 -3.98
CA ASN A 95 2.86 19.08 -4.42
C ASN A 95 3.18 18.92 -5.92
N SER A 96 3.25 17.67 -6.41
CA SER A 96 3.42 17.36 -7.83
C SER A 96 2.24 17.81 -8.69
N GLN A 97 1.00 17.78 -8.19
CA GLN A 97 -0.14 18.35 -8.93
C GLN A 97 -0.07 19.88 -9.06
N ASN A 98 0.48 20.54 -8.04
CA ASN A 98 0.56 22.00 -7.96
C ASN A 98 1.86 22.58 -8.53
N SER A 99 2.77 21.75 -9.05
CA SER A 99 4.04 22.22 -9.58
C SER A 99 3.81 23.00 -10.88
N LYS A 100 4.30 24.24 -10.93
CA LYS A 100 4.20 25.13 -12.11
C LYS A 100 5.26 24.85 -13.19
N GLU A 101 6.15 23.91 -12.96
CA GLU A 101 7.20 23.54 -13.92
C GLU A 101 6.64 22.55 -14.96
N VAL A 102 6.05 23.10 -16.02
CA VAL A 102 5.39 22.36 -17.11
C VAL A 102 6.37 21.50 -17.94
N ASN A 103 7.68 21.69 -17.81
CA ASN A 103 8.66 21.18 -18.77
C ASN A 103 9.64 20.10 -18.24
N THR A 104 9.62 19.78 -16.94
CA THR A 104 10.59 18.86 -16.33
C THR A 104 9.96 17.75 -15.48
N HIS A 105 8.76 17.96 -14.93
CA HIS A 105 8.10 16.98 -14.06
C HIS A 105 6.64 16.74 -14.48
N LYS A 106 6.23 15.48 -14.58
CA LYS A 106 4.85 15.09 -14.90
C LYS A 106 3.92 15.55 -13.77
N THR A 107 2.98 16.43 -14.08
CA THR A 107 1.90 16.80 -13.17
C THR A 107 0.90 15.65 -13.07
N LEU A 108 0.61 15.22 -11.84
CA LEU A 108 -0.36 14.14 -11.59
C LEU A 108 -1.80 14.66 -11.74
N SER A 109 -2.61 13.97 -12.53
CA SER A 109 -4.07 14.16 -12.49
C SER A 109 -4.65 13.56 -11.21
N ASP A 110 -5.90 13.94 -10.86
CA ASP A 110 -6.59 13.36 -9.70
C ASP A 110 -6.78 11.85 -9.83
N LEU A 111 -7.04 11.37 -11.05
CA LEU A 111 -7.16 9.94 -11.33
C LEU A 111 -5.82 9.22 -11.11
N GLU A 112 -4.71 9.80 -11.58
CA GLU A 112 -3.39 9.22 -11.38
C GLU A 112 -2.98 9.22 -9.89
N LEU A 113 -3.27 10.29 -9.15
CA LEU A 113 -3.01 10.35 -7.70
C LEU A 113 -3.76 9.23 -6.96
N VAL A 114 -5.04 9.04 -7.28
CA VAL A 114 -5.86 7.96 -6.71
C VAL A 114 -5.29 6.59 -7.10
N ALA A 115 -4.94 6.39 -8.38
CA ALA A 115 -4.38 5.14 -8.86
C ALA A 115 -3.07 4.78 -8.13
N GLN A 116 -2.14 5.74 -7.99
CA GLN A 116 -0.89 5.54 -7.25
C GLN A 116 -1.15 5.26 -5.76
N SER A 117 -2.12 5.94 -5.16
CA SER A 117 -2.52 5.69 -3.77
C SER A 117 -2.99 4.26 -3.57
N ILE A 118 -3.84 3.74 -4.46
CA ILE A 118 -4.34 2.36 -4.42
C ILE A 118 -3.18 1.37 -4.52
N ILE A 119 -2.25 1.59 -5.47
CA ILE A 119 -1.07 0.72 -5.66
C ILE A 119 -0.19 0.71 -4.42
N PHE A 120 0.08 1.86 -3.80
CA PHE A 120 0.90 1.94 -2.58
C PHE A 120 0.26 1.22 -1.40
N ILE A 121 -1.05 1.35 -1.21
CA ILE A 121 -1.79 0.64 -0.16
C ILE A 121 -1.70 -0.87 -0.37
N PHE A 122 -1.94 -1.31 -1.61
CA PHE A 122 -1.86 -2.72 -1.99
C PHE A 122 -0.47 -3.30 -1.74
N ALA A 123 0.55 -2.66 -2.31
CA ALA A 123 1.93 -3.12 -2.25
C ALA A 123 2.45 -3.17 -0.80
N GLY A 124 2.15 -2.14 0.00
CA GLY A 124 2.61 -2.05 1.38
C GLY A 124 1.84 -2.91 2.38
N TYR A 125 0.69 -3.48 2.00
CA TYR A 125 -0.06 -4.39 2.88
C TYR A 125 0.31 -5.85 2.62
N GLU A 126 0.07 -6.36 1.41
CA GLU A 126 0.12 -7.81 1.18
C GLU A 126 1.53 -8.37 1.10
N THR A 127 2.42 -7.68 0.38
CA THR A 127 3.78 -8.18 0.19
C THR A 127 4.49 -8.27 1.54
N THR A 128 4.30 -7.26 2.40
CA THR A 128 4.89 -7.21 3.73
C THR A 128 4.24 -8.21 4.69
N SER A 129 2.90 -8.30 4.73
CA SER A 129 2.21 -9.28 5.61
C SER A 129 2.58 -10.72 5.25
N THR A 130 2.64 -11.04 3.95
CA THR A 130 3.02 -12.36 3.45
C THR A 130 4.48 -12.67 3.79
N SER A 131 5.40 -11.74 3.52
CA SER A 131 6.83 -11.91 3.81
C SER A 131 7.07 -12.13 5.30
N LEU A 132 6.41 -11.36 6.17
CA LEU A 132 6.51 -11.53 7.62
C LEU A 132 5.92 -12.86 8.09
N SER A 133 4.83 -13.32 7.47
CA SER A 133 4.23 -14.61 7.80
C SER A 133 5.18 -15.77 7.46
N PHE A 134 5.81 -15.73 6.29
CA PHE A 134 6.83 -16.71 5.92
C PHE A 134 8.08 -16.61 6.79
N LEU A 135 8.55 -15.41 7.10
CA LEU A 135 9.68 -15.22 8.02
C LEU A 135 9.41 -15.90 9.37
N VAL A 136 8.26 -15.64 9.98
CA VAL A 136 7.91 -16.23 11.28
C VAL A 136 7.74 -17.75 11.17
N TYR A 137 7.17 -18.25 10.07
CA TYR A 137 7.08 -19.69 9.79
C TYR A 137 8.46 -20.35 9.75
N GLU A 138 9.39 -19.78 8.98
CA GLU A 138 10.75 -20.32 8.84
C GLU A 138 11.53 -20.28 10.15
N LEU A 139 11.38 -19.20 10.95
CA LEU A 139 11.99 -19.11 12.28
C LEU A 139 11.43 -20.18 13.22
N ALA A 140 10.11 -20.41 13.20
CA ALA A 140 9.48 -21.40 14.05
C ALA A 140 9.89 -22.85 13.69
N THR A 141 10.21 -23.13 12.43
CA THR A 141 10.67 -24.45 11.97
C THR A 141 12.19 -24.63 12.02
N HIS A 142 12.95 -23.56 12.28
CA HIS A 142 14.42 -23.57 12.43
C HIS A 142 14.85 -22.89 13.74
N PRO A 143 14.71 -23.57 14.89
CA PRO A 143 14.94 -22.96 16.21
C PRO A 143 16.36 -22.45 16.43
N ASP A 144 17.36 -23.07 15.79
CA ASP A 144 18.76 -22.63 15.81
C ASP A 144 18.94 -21.25 15.16
N VAL A 145 18.27 -21.02 14.03
CA VAL A 145 18.26 -19.71 13.36
C VAL A 145 17.48 -18.68 14.19
N GLN A 146 16.34 -19.08 14.76
CA GLN A 146 15.56 -18.20 15.64
C GLN A 146 16.37 -17.77 16.87
N GLN A 147 17.06 -18.70 17.53
CA GLN A 147 17.89 -18.40 18.69
C GLN A 147 19.02 -17.43 18.32
N LYS A 148 19.71 -17.69 17.21
CA LYS A 148 20.78 -16.80 16.75
C LYS A 148 20.27 -15.37 16.48
N LEU A 149 19.10 -15.23 15.86
CA LEU A 149 18.48 -13.93 15.61
C LEU A 149 18.09 -13.22 16.92
N GLN A 150 17.57 -13.96 17.91
CA GLN A 150 17.24 -13.40 19.21
C GLN A 150 18.49 -12.91 19.95
N GLU A 151 19.58 -13.67 19.92
CA GLU A 151 20.87 -13.28 20.52
C GLU A 151 21.42 -11.99 19.87
N GLU A 152 21.32 -11.85 18.55
CA GLU A 152 21.72 -10.63 17.83
C GLU A 152 20.85 -9.42 18.19
N ILE A 153 19.53 -9.62 18.30
CA ILE A 153 18.59 -8.58 18.73
C ILE A 153 18.89 -8.15 20.17
N ASP A 154 19.09 -9.09 21.10
CA ASP A 154 19.35 -8.79 22.51
C ASP A 154 20.73 -8.12 22.72
N ALA A 155 21.72 -8.46 21.88
CA ALA A 155 23.02 -7.81 21.88
C ALA A 155 22.94 -6.34 21.38
N THR A 156 22.15 -6.10 20.33
CA THR A 156 21.98 -4.76 19.73
C THR A 156 21.02 -3.89 20.54
N PHE A 157 19.97 -4.48 21.09
CA PHE A 157 18.87 -3.81 21.81
C PHE A 157 18.67 -4.39 23.22
N PRO A 158 19.64 -4.20 24.13
CA PRO A 158 19.60 -4.81 25.46
C PRO A 158 18.37 -4.35 26.26
N ASN A 159 17.84 -5.24 27.11
CA ASN A 159 16.65 -5.00 27.94
C ASN A 159 15.39 -4.62 27.16
N LYS A 160 15.23 -5.11 25.92
CA LYS A 160 14.10 -4.77 25.04
C LYS A 160 14.05 -3.27 24.74
N ALA A 161 15.22 -2.65 24.56
CA ALA A 161 15.30 -1.25 24.15
C ALA A 161 14.52 -1.04 22.83
N LEU A 162 13.93 0.15 22.68
CA LEU A 162 13.20 0.49 21.46
C LEU A 162 14.17 0.56 20.27
N PRO A 163 13.84 -0.09 19.13
CA PRO A 163 14.67 0.00 17.94
C PRO A 163 14.79 1.45 17.44
N THR A 164 16.00 1.85 17.04
CA THR A 164 16.28 3.13 16.37
C THR A 164 16.69 2.86 14.92
N TYR A 165 16.58 3.88 14.06
CA TYR A 165 16.91 3.76 12.64
C TYR A 165 18.37 3.34 12.43
N ASP A 166 19.31 3.98 13.14
CA ASP A 166 20.74 3.73 12.96
C ASP A 166 21.15 2.33 13.41
N ALA A 167 20.56 1.82 14.50
CA ALA A 167 20.85 0.48 15.01
C ALA A 167 20.25 -0.65 14.15
N LEU A 168 19.21 -0.37 13.35
CA LEU A 168 18.64 -1.33 12.40
C LEU A 168 19.44 -1.43 11.09
N LEU A 169 20.32 -0.47 10.80
CA LEU A 169 21.12 -0.43 9.56
C LEU A 169 22.54 -1.02 9.71
N GLN A 170 22.96 -1.33 10.94
CA GLN A 170 24.25 -1.99 11.20
C GLN A 170 24.22 -3.43 10.74
#